data_AF-A0AAD5XG80-F1
#
_entry.id   AF-A0AAD5XG80-F1
#
_cell.length_a   1.000
_cell.length_b   1.000
_cell.length_c   1.000
_cell.angle_alpha   90.00
_cell.angle_beta   90.00
_cell.angle_gamma   90.00
#
_symmetry.space_group_name_H-M   'P 1'
#
loop_
_entity.id
_entity.type
_entity.pdbx_description
1 polymer ?
#
loop_
_entity_poly.entity_id
_entity_poly.type
_entity_poly.pdbx_seq_one_letter_code
_entity_poly.pdbx_strand_id
1 'polypeptide(L)'
;MGLFKFSISNVPNGSTWLVAHAVFVFLVTCSTFYGLFRGYKDYAVLSSQYLRADNSHGSITRAAWRANEALQLRTVLIQNIPKNLRAGNGGRLAQWFSELGIGEVAEAVLDISADSQSTVATLLSTRTRALRSLEKAYVQWACNVETARLVLKLRRKGDRKSLKTTWLRAQLAWKGVLGSADGVSAFGISSRSLDEETAQNLRPKISWFLKHAHRSFDREELKNIGPSDDAIGYYTEKLNKLTALVRHERIAAFETENVAKDSLKASNRSAFVTFKTQRSAQ
;
A
#
# COMPACT_ATOMS: atom_id res chain seq x y z
N MET A 1 -0.77 -47.99 -15.78
CA MET A 1 0.23 -48.88 -15.14
C MET A 1 0.11 -48.72 -13.64
N GLY A 2 -0.30 -49.77 -12.93
CA GLY A 2 -0.83 -49.66 -11.55
C GLY A 2 0.22 -49.56 -10.44
N LEU A 3 -0.19 -48.96 -9.31
CA LEU A 3 0.58 -48.77 -8.07
C LEU A 3 1.19 -50.06 -7.47
N PHE A 4 0.67 -51.25 -7.84
CA PHE A 4 1.20 -52.54 -7.40
C PHE A 4 2.65 -52.82 -7.80
N LYS A 5 3.19 -52.11 -8.82
CA LYS A 5 4.57 -52.28 -9.26
C LYS A 5 5.61 -51.55 -8.39
N PHE A 6 5.18 -50.62 -7.53
CA PHE A 6 6.10 -49.75 -6.77
C PHE A 6 5.94 -49.86 -5.24
N SER A 7 5.19 -50.85 -4.74
CA SER A 7 5.03 -51.06 -3.30
C SER A 7 6.15 -51.89 -2.70
N ILE A 8 6.75 -51.40 -1.60
CA ILE A 8 7.76 -52.12 -0.79
C ILE A 8 7.23 -53.49 -0.31
N SER A 9 5.90 -53.63 -0.12
CA SER A 9 5.26 -54.88 0.28
C SER A 9 5.33 -56.01 -0.75
N ASN A 10 5.75 -55.72 -1.99
CA ASN A 10 5.89 -56.71 -3.05
C ASN A 10 7.31 -57.29 -3.16
N VAL A 11 8.22 -56.93 -2.25
CA VAL A 11 9.59 -57.45 -2.21
C VAL A 11 9.61 -58.77 -1.42
N PRO A 12 10.06 -59.90 -2.01
CA PRO A 12 10.07 -61.19 -1.33
C PRO A 12 11.06 -61.23 -0.16
N ASN A 13 10.73 -62.00 0.88
CA ASN A 13 11.57 -62.18 2.06
C ASN A 13 12.94 -62.79 1.69
N GLY A 14 14.02 -62.19 2.20
CA GLY A 14 15.41 -62.61 1.90
C GLY A 14 16.02 -61.95 0.65
N SER A 15 15.28 -61.08 -0.04
CA SER A 15 15.75 -60.36 -1.22
C SER A 15 16.78 -59.27 -0.89
N THR A 16 17.86 -59.20 -1.68
CA THR A 16 18.90 -58.15 -1.59
C THR A 16 18.42 -56.77 -2.06
N TRP A 17 17.23 -56.68 -2.64
CA TRP A 17 16.65 -55.44 -3.16
C TRP A 17 16.41 -54.39 -2.06
N LEU A 18 16.05 -54.79 -0.83
CA LEU A 18 15.89 -53.85 0.29
C LEU A 18 17.23 -53.22 0.69
N VAL A 19 18.30 -54.02 0.69
CA VAL A 19 19.66 -53.52 0.97
C VAL A 19 20.09 -52.52 -0.10
N ALA A 20 19.83 -52.82 -1.38
CA ALA A 20 20.12 -51.88 -2.47
C ALA A 20 19.34 -50.56 -2.33
N HIS A 21 18.05 -50.60 -1.95
CA HIS A 21 17.25 -49.41 -1.68
C HIS A 21 17.80 -48.61 -0.49
N ALA A 22 18.17 -49.28 0.60
CA ALA A 22 18.75 -48.61 1.78
C ALA A 22 20.06 -47.88 1.44
N VAL A 23 20.94 -48.51 0.65
CA VAL A 23 22.17 -47.87 0.15
C VAL A 23 21.85 -46.69 -0.75
N PHE A 24 20.89 -46.82 -1.67
CA PHE A 24 20.49 -45.73 -2.55
C PHE A 24 19.90 -44.54 -1.76
N VAL A 25 19.01 -44.80 -0.79
CA VAL A 25 18.45 -43.77 0.09
C VAL A 25 19.58 -43.09 0.85
N PHE A 26 20.54 -43.84 1.40
CA PHE A 26 21.70 -43.26 2.08
C PHE A 26 22.51 -42.35 1.15
N LEU A 27 22.79 -42.77 -0.08
CA LEU A 27 23.51 -41.94 -1.07
C LEU A 27 22.75 -40.67 -1.43
N VAL A 28 21.44 -40.76 -1.68
CA VAL A 28 20.59 -39.60 -1.98
C VAL A 28 20.57 -38.65 -0.78
N THR A 29 20.40 -39.16 0.44
CA THR A 29 20.41 -38.37 1.67
C THR A 29 21.76 -37.70 1.91
N CYS A 30 22.88 -38.41 1.72
CA CYS A 30 24.21 -37.81 1.80
C CYS A 30 24.42 -36.73 0.74
N SER A 31 23.96 -36.97 -0.50
CA SER A 31 24.05 -36.00 -1.59
C SER A 31 23.21 -34.75 -1.32
N THR A 32 22.00 -34.90 -0.77
CA THR A 32 21.16 -33.75 -0.42
C THR A 32 21.76 -32.96 0.73
N PHE A 33 22.23 -33.63 1.79
CA PHE A 33 22.92 -32.96 2.90
C PHE A 33 24.19 -32.23 2.44
N TYR A 34 24.97 -32.82 1.54
CA TYR A 34 26.13 -32.17 0.96
C TYR A 34 25.75 -30.92 0.15
N GLY A 35 24.70 -31.02 -0.67
CA GLY A 35 24.17 -29.88 -1.44
C GLY A 35 23.65 -28.76 -0.53
N LEU A 36 22.89 -29.11 0.50
CA LEU A 36 22.40 -28.17 1.52
C LEU A 36 23.55 -27.49 2.27
N PHE A 37 24.56 -28.25 2.68
CA PHE A 37 25.73 -27.71 3.36
C PHE A 37 26.49 -26.72 2.49
N ARG A 38 26.74 -27.08 1.22
CA ARG A 38 27.44 -26.19 0.28
C ARG A 38 26.63 -24.93 0.01
N GLY A 39 25.32 -25.07 -0.26
CA GLY A 39 24.43 -23.94 -0.48
C GLY A 39 24.35 -23.02 0.74
N TYR A 40 24.26 -23.57 1.95
CA TYR A 40 24.26 -22.78 3.18
C TYR A 40 25.60 -22.08 3.40
N LYS A 41 26.73 -22.75 3.14
CA LYS A 41 28.07 -22.14 3.25
C LYS A 41 28.20 -20.96 2.30
N ASP A 42 27.80 -21.11 1.04
CA ASP A 42 27.88 -20.05 0.03
C ASP A 42 26.97 -18.87 0.42
N TYR A 43 25.76 -19.15 0.90
CA TYR A 43 24.85 -18.13 1.44
C TYR A 43 25.43 -17.40 2.65
N ALA A 44 26.06 -18.11 3.58
CA ALA A 44 26.69 -17.51 4.76
C ALA A 44 27.87 -16.61 4.38
N VAL A 45 28.68 -17.03 3.40
CA VAL A 45 29.78 -16.21 2.87
C VAL A 45 29.22 -14.95 2.20
N LEU A 46 28.24 -15.10 1.29
CA LEU A 46 27.63 -13.97 0.59
C LEU A 46 26.97 -12.97 1.55
N SER A 47 26.21 -13.46 2.53
CA SER A 47 25.56 -12.61 3.53
C SER A 47 26.57 -11.91 4.44
N SER A 48 27.66 -12.58 4.83
CA SER A 48 28.72 -11.94 5.60
C SER A 48 29.49 -10.88 4.80
N GLN A 49 29.74 -11.13 3.52
CA GLN A 49 30.37 -10.16 2.62
C GLN A 49 29.48 -8.95 2.41
N TYR A 50 28.17 -9.17 2.22
CA TYR A 50 27.16 -8.12 2.13
C TYR A 50 27.19 -7.22 3.37
N LEU A 51 27.04 -7.82 4.57
CA LEU A 51 27.02 -7.08 5.82
C LEU A 51 28.34 -6.36 6.14
N ARG A 52 29.49 -6.87 5.67
CA ARG A 52 30.80 -6.22 5.89
C ARG A 52 31.09 -5.10 4.91
N ALA A 53 30.73 -5.28 3.63
CA ALA A 53 30.91 -4.26 2.60
C ALA A 53 30.14 -2.96 2.91
N ASP A 54 29.05 -3.06 3.68
CA ASP A 54 28.24 -1.92 4.14
C ASP A 54 28.82 -1.15 5.34
N ASN A 55 29.82 -1.69 6.04
CA ASN A 55 30.42 -1.06 7.24
C ASN A 55 31.54 -0.06 6.92
N SER A 56 31.99 0.07 5.67
CA SER A 56 32.93 1.12 5.27
C SER A 56 32.18 2.45 5.13
N HIS A 57 31.97 3.12 6.26
CA HIS A 57 31.44 4.48 6.30
C HIS A 57 32.29 5.42 5.43
N GLY A 58 31.72 5.99 4.37
CA GLY A 58 32.35 7.07 3.61
C GLY A 58 32.74 6.77 2.16
N SER A 59 32.39 5.60 1.58
CA SER A 59 32.59 5.42 0.14
C SER A 59 31.65 6.33 -0.66
N ILE A 60 32.24 7.21 -1.46
CA ILE A 60 31.56 8.14 -2.39
C ILE A 60 30.67 7.40 -3.40
N THR A 61 30.85 6.08 -3.56
CA THR A 61 30.13 5.25 -4.53
C THR A 61 28.90 4.53 -3.96
N ARG A 62 28.36 4.94 -2.80
CA ARG A 62 27.16 4.30 -2.25
C ARG A 62 25.91 4.75 -3.03
N ALA A 63 25.18 3.79 -3.59
CA ALA A 63 23.93 4.08 -4.26
C ALA A 63 22.89 4.61 -3.26
N ALA A 64 22.19 5.70 -3.61
CA ALA A 64 21.25 6.40 -2.72
C ALA A 64 20.14 5.50 -2.15
N TRP A 65 19.73 4.45 -2.88
CA TRP A 65 18.73 3.50 -2.41
C TRP A 65 19.18 2.66 -1.20
N ARG A 66 20.49 2.55 -0.94
CA ARG A 66 21.07 1.86 0.24
C ARG A 66 21.28 2.76 1.46
N ALA A 67 21.01 4.06 1.38
CA ALA A 67 21.18 4.96 2.52
C ALA A 67 20.33 4.55 3.73
N ASN A 68 19.15 3.98 3.48
CA ASN A 68 18.21 3.55 4.51
C ASN A 68 18.66 2.27 5.26
N GLU A 69 19.49 1.41 4.67
CA GLU A 69 19.92 0.15 5.29
C GLU A 69 20.89 0.40 6.47
N ALA A 70 21.77 1.40 6.36
CA ALA A 70 22.64 1.77 7.48
C ALA A 70 21.87 2.39 8.65
N LEU A 71 20.73 3.03 8.38
CA LEU A 71 19.83 3.49 9.42
C LEU A 71 19.18 2.29 10.12
N GLN A 72 18.70 1.30 9.36
CA GLN A 72 18.14 0.06 9.92
C GLN A 72 19.11 -0.71 10.81
N LEU A 73 20.39 -0.81 10.43
CA LEU A 73 21.42 -1.49 11.23
C LEU A 73 21.77 -0.76 12.54
N ARG A 74 21.43 0.52 12.65
CA ARG A 74 21.66 1.35 13.84
C ARG A 74 20.40 1.54 14.69
N THR A 75 19.23 1.20 14.15
CA THR A 75 17.94 1.32 14.83
C THR A 75 17.55 0.01 15.48
N VAL A 76 17.21 0.06 16.76
CA VAL A 76 16.72 -1.09 17.53
C VAL A 76 15.27 -0.85 17.92
N LEU A 77 14.43 -1.88 17.74
CA LEU A 77 13.08 -1.89 18.28
C LEU A 77 13.13 -2.35 19.74
N ILE A 78 12.66 -1.48 20.63
CA ILE A 78 12.68 -1.71 22.06
C ILE A 78 11.24 -1.92 22.51
N GLN A 79 11.00 -3.03 23.21
CA GLN A 79 9.68 -3.41 23.68
C GLN A 79 9.60 -3.36 25.21
N ASN A 80 8.38 -3.32 25.75
CA ASN A 80 8.07 -3.28 27.18
C ASN A 80 8.75 -2.12 27.95
N ILE A 81 8.80 -0.93 27.36
CA ILE A 81 9.39 0.26 28.00
C ILE A 81 8.64 0.61 29.28
N PRO A 82 9.30 0.87 30.42
CA PRO A 82 8.62 1.20 31.68
C PRO A 82 8.00 2.60 31.64
N LYS A 83 6.91 2.83 32.38
CA LYS A 83 6.06 4.04 32.27
C LYS A 83 6.82 5.36 32.50
N ASN A 84 7.82 5.34 33.36
CA ASN A 84 8.68 6.49 33.68
C ASN A 84 9.54 6.96 32.49
N LEU A 85 9.93 6.05 31.60
CA LEU A 85 10.76 6.32 30.42
C LEU A 85 9.95 6.66 29.15
N ARG A 86 8.63 6.49 29.19
CA ARG A 86 7.73 6.83 28.07
C ARG A 86 7.41 8.32 27.95
N ALA A 87 7.82 9.13 28.94
CA ALA A 87 7.54 10.56 28.95
C ALA A 87 8.59 11.35 28.15
N GLY A 88 8.15 12.39 27.45
CA GLY A 88 9.04 13.36 26.80
C GLY A 88 9.59 12.96 25.43
N ASN A 89 8.73 12.48 24.53
CA ASN A 89 9.04 12.23 23.10
C ASN A 89 10.37 11.48 22.87
N GLY A 90 10.59 10.39 23.62
CA GLY A 90 11.79 9.56 23.52
C GLY A 90 13.06 10.16 24.14
N GLY A 91 13.09 11.45 24.51
CA GLY A 91 14.27 12.09 25.11
C GLY A 91 14.76 11.44 26.41
N ARG A 92 13.82 11.07 27.30
CA ARG A 92 14.17 10.33 28.54
C ARG A 92 14.72 8.93 28.26
N LEU A 93 14.20 8.28 27.21
CA LEU A 93 14.69 6.96 26.79
C LEU A 93 16.10 7.08 26.23
N ALA A 94 16.36 8.07 25.38
CA ALA A 94 17.69 8.36 24.86
C ALA A 94 18.71 8.67 25.97
N GLN A 95 18.31 9.47 26.96
CA GLN A 95 19.13 9.74 28.14
C GLN A 95 19.43 8.46 28.94
N TRP A 96 18.42 7.63 29.19
CA TRP A 96 18.61 6.36 29.91
C TRP A 96 19.62 5.43 29.22
N PHE A 97 19.57 5.30 27.89
CA PHE A 97 20.55 4.54 27.12
C PHE A 97 21.96 5.13 27.17
N SER A 98 22.05 6.46 27.21
CA SER A 98 23.32 7.18 27.29
C SER A 98 23.95 7.01 28.68
N GLU A 99 23.15 7.04 29.75
CA GLU A 99 23.56 6.77 31.14
C GLU A 99 24.01 5.31 31.34
N LEU A 100 23.42 4.36 30.62
CA LEU A 100 23.79 2.95 30.68
C LEU A 100 25.14 2.65 29.99
N GLY A 101 25.71 3.61 29.25
CA GLY A 101 27.01 3.49 28.60
C GLY A 101 27.02 2.63 27.33
N ILE A 102 25.85 2.31 26.76
CA ILE A 102 25.72 1.48 25.54
C ILE A 102 26.18 2.25 24.29
N GLY A 103 26.02 3.58 24.32
CA GLY A 103 26.48 4.48 23.27
C GLY A 103 25.59 5.71 23.13
N GLU A 104 26.03 6.65 22.31
CA GLU A 104 25.26 7.87 22.07
C GLU A 104 24.06 7.57 21.15
N VAL A 105 22.88 7.93 21.62
CA VAL A 105 21.62 7.83 20.88
C VAL A 105 21.48 9.04 19.97
N ALA A 106 21.28 8.81 18.68
CA ALA A 106 21.01 9.86 17.71
C ALA A 106 19.56 10.33 17.80
N GLU A 107 18.63 9.39 17.91
CA GLU A 107 17.20 9.67 17.95
C GLU A 107 16.46 8.53 18.67
N ALA A 108 15.43 8.86 19.43
CA ALA A 108 14.53 7.88 20.02
C ALA A 108 13.10 8.29 19.70
N VAL A 109 12.41 7.46 18.92
CA VAL A 109 11.03 7.69 18.50
C VAL A 109 10.15 6.68 19.22
N LEU A 110 9.27 7.18 20.09
CA LEU A 110 8.23 6.36 20.68
C LEU A 110 7.20 6.01 19.60
N ASP A 111 6.75 4.78 19.60
CA ASP A 111 5.62 4.38 18.75
C ASP A 111 4.38 5.14 19.25
N ILE A 112 3.93 6.15 18.50
CA ILE A 112 2.73 6.92 18.86
C ILE A 112 1.54 6.01 18.56
N SER A 113 0.62 5.90 19.53
CA SER A 113 -0.40 4.87 19.64
C SER A 113 -0.95 4.41 18.29
N ALA A 114 -0.94 3.09 18.07
CA ALA A 114 -1.50 2.46 16.88
C ALA A 114 -2.92 2.98 16.57
N ASP A 115 -3.69 3.39 17.58
CA ASP A 115 -5.03 3.96 17.41
C ASP A 115 -5.02 5.31 16.68
N SER A 116 -4.18 6.28 17.04
CA SER A 116 -4.16 7.59 16.37
C SER A 116 -3.46 7.54 15.00
N GLN A 117 -2.44 6.70 14.85
CA GLN A 117 -1.84 6.47 13.53
C GLN A 117 -2.79 5.70 12.60
N SER A 118 -3.53 4.72 13.13
CA SER A 118 -4.52 3.99 12.33
C SER A 118 -5.73 4.84 11.95
N THR A 119 -6.20 5.77 12.80
CA THR A 119 -7.24 6.73 12.42
C THR A 119 -6.76 7.65 11.30
N VAL A 120 -5.55 8.22 11.42
CA VAL A 120 -4.98 9.05 10.34
C VAL A 120 -4.76 8.24 9.06
N ALA A 121 -4.23 7.01 9.16
CA ALA A 121 -4.02 6.15 8.00
C ALA A 121 -5.34 5.74 7.32
N THR A 122 -6.37 5.41 8.10
CA THR A 122 -7.71 5.10 7.56
C THR A 122 -8.33 6.34 6.92
N LEU A 123 -8.25 7.52 7.54
CA LEU A 123 -8.69 8.79 6.95
C LEU A 123 -7.94 9.15 5.65
N LEU A 124 -6.64 8.92 5.59
CA LEU A 124 -5.86 9.12 4.37
C LEU A 124 -6.28 8.13 3.28
N SER A 125 -6.48 6.86 3.62
CA SER A 125 -6.94 5.84 2.67
C SER A 125 -8.33 6.15 2.10
N THR A 126 -9.25 6.63 2.94
CA THR A 126 -10.60 7.04 2.52
C THR A 126 -10.54 8.31 1.67
N ARG A 127 -9.67 9.27 2.01
CA ARG A 127 -9.40 10.47 1.20
C ARG A 127 -8.87 10.12 -0.19
N THR A 128 -7.88 9.22 -0.29
CA THR A 128 -7.36 8.76 -1.59
C THR A 128 -8.43 8.05 -2.41
N ARG A 129 -9.28 7.23 -1.78
CA ARG A 129 -10.41 6.60 -2.46
C ARG A 129 -11.42 7.63 -2.97
N ALA A 130 -11.78 8.63 -2.16
CA ALA A 130 -12.68 9.70 -2.58
C ALA A 130 -12.11 10.52 -3.76
N LEU A 131 -10.80 10.81 -3.74
CA LEU A 131 -10.10 11.48 -4.83
C LEU A 131 -10.16 10.67 -6.13
N ARG A 132 -9.85 9.37 -6.08
CA ARG A 132 -9.96 8.48 -7.26
C ARG A 132 -11.40 8.42 -7.80
N SER A 133 -12.39 8.41 -6.92
CA SER A 133 -13.80 8.44 -7.33
C SER A 133 -14.19 9.77 -7.99
N LEU A 134 -13.65 10.89 -7.48
CA LEU A 134 -13.81 12.22 -8.08
C LEU A 134 -13.19 12.28 -9.48
N GLU A 135 -11.95 11.80 -9.66
CA GLU A 135 -11.30 11.70 -10.96
C GLU A 135 -12.14 10.88 -11.94
N LYS A 136 -12.66 9.73 -11.50
CA LYS A 136 -13.55 8.89 -12.31
C LYS A 136 -14.84 9.63 -12.70
N ALA A 137 -15.40 10.46 -11.82
CA ALA A 137 -16.57 11.28 -12.12
C ALA A 137 -16.27 12.37 -13.16
N TYR A 138 -15.12 13.04 -13.07
CA TYR A 138 -14.68 14.03 -14.07
C TYR A 138 -14.43 13.40 -15.44
N VAL A 139 -13.75 12.24 -15.49
CA VAL A 139 -13.54 11.50 -16.74
C VAL A 139 -14.87 11.08 -17.34
N GLN A 140 -15.81 10.60 -16.52
CA GLN A 140 -17.15 10.24 -17.00
C GLN A 140 -17.90 11.43 -17.57
N TRP A 141 -17.82 12.58 -16.91
CA TRP A 141 -18.44 13.81 -17.40
C TRP A 141 -17.84 14.24 -18.75
N ALA A 142 -16.52 14.20 -18.91
CA ALA A 142 -15.86 14.49 -20.18
C ALA A 142 -16.33 13.56 -21.30
N CYS A 143 -16.48 12.26 -21.02
CA CYS A 143 -17.05 11.30 -21.97
C CYS A 143 -18.51 11.62 -22.34
N ASN A 144 -19.34 11.98 -21.35
CA ASN A 144 -20.74 12.35 -21.60
C ASN A 144 -20.84 13.60 -22.48
N VAL A 145 -19.96 14.59 -22.26
CA VAL A 145 -19.89 15.80 -23.09
C VAL A 145 -19.47 15.45 -24.52
N GLU A 146 -18.44 14.62 -24.70
CA GLU A 146 -17.96 14.27 -26.05
C GLU A 146 -18.98 13.42 -26.82
N THR A 147 -19.65 12.49 -26.14
CA THR A 147 -20.76 11.73 -26.75
C THR A 147 -21.92 12.64 -27.15
N ALA A 148 -22.30 13.61 -26.32
CA ALA A 148 -23.32 14.60 -26.67
C ALA A 148 -22.91 15.44 -27.89
N ARG A 149 -21.63 15.88 -27.98
CA ARG A 149 -21.10 16.58 -29.15
C ARG A 149 -21.18 15.72 -30.42
N LEU A 150 -20.81 14.45 -30.33
CA LEU A 150 -20.88 13.52 -31.46
C LEU A 150 -22.33 13.30 -31.93
N VAL A 151 -23.27 13.13 -30.99
CA VAL A 151 -24.69 13.00 -31.30
C VAL A 151 -25.22 14.24 -32.02
N LEU A 152 -24.86 15.45 -31.57
CA LEU A 152 -25.23 16.70 -32.24
C LEU A 152 -24.65 16.80 -33.66
N LYS A 153 -23.37 16.41 -33.85
CA LYS A 153 -22.74 16.37 -35.18
C LYS A 153 -23.45 15.39 -36.13
N LEU A 154 -23.81 14.20 -35.64
CA LEU A 154 -24.50 13.17 -36.43
C LEU A 154 -25.94 13.57 -36.77
N ARG A 155 -26.67 14.18 -35.82
CA ARG A 155 -28.03 14.70 -36.05
C ARG A 155 -28.06 15.73 -37.17
N ARG A 156 -27.04 16.60 -37.27
CA ARG A 156 -26.92 17.58 -38.37
C ARG A 156 -26.62 16.94 -39.73
N LYS A 157 -25.90 15.81 -39.76
CA LYS A 157 -25.58 15.07 -41.00
C LYS A 157 -26.74 14.20 -41.51
N GLY A 158 -27.88 14.13 -40.81
CA GLY A 158 -29.05 13.35 -41.21
C GLY A 158 -28.90 11.83 -41.05
N ASP A 159 -27.79 11.36 -40.47
CA ASP A 159 -27.40 9.95 -40.52
C ASP A 159 -27.84 9.19 -39.26
N ARG A 160 -29.11 8.77 -39.23
CA ARG A 160 -29.74 8.10 -38.07
C ARG A 160 -29.16 6.70 -37.78
N LYS A 161 -28.61 6.00 -38.78
CA LYS A 161 -28.11 4.62 -38.62
C LYS A 161 -26.76 4.59 -37.89
N SER A 162 -25.94 5.62 -38.05
CA SER A 162 -24.62 5.76 -37.41
C SER A 162 -24.67 6.03 -35.89
N LEU A 163 -25.77 6.61 -35.39
CA LEU A 163 -25.95 6.97 -33.96
C LEU A 163 -25.95 5.77 -33.01
N LYS A 164 -26.57 4.64 -33.40
CA LYS A 164 -26.60 3.44 -32.54
C LYS A 164 -25.22 2.79 -32.42
N THR A 165 -24.47 2.75 -33.52
CA THR A 165 -23.11 2.19 -33.57
C THR A 165 -22.07 3.04 -32.83
N THR A 166 -22.19 4.37 -32.85
CA THR A 166 -21.27 5.26 -32.13
C THR A 166 -21.52 5.27 -30.63
N TRP A 167 -22.78 5.19 -30.18
CA TRP A 167 -23.11 5.02 -28.76
C TRP A 167 -22.54 3.71 -28.19
N LEU A 168 -22.68 2.59 -28.91
CA LEU A 168 -22.07 1.31 -28.55
C LEU A 168 -20.53 1.36 -28.52
N ARG A 169 -19.89 2.04 -29.49
CA ARG A 169 -18.42 2.21 -29.51
C ARG A 169 -17.91 3.07 -28.35
N ALA A 170 -18.61 4.14 -27.99
CA ALA A 170 -18.27 4.96 -26.83
C ALA A 170 -18.41 4.16 -25.52
N GLN A 171 -19.45 3.34 -25.40
CA GLN A 171 -19.67 2.46 -24.25
C GLN A 171 -18.63 1.33 -24.15
N LEU A 172 -18.16 0.80 -25.29
CA LEU A 172 -17.09 -0.21 -25.35
C LEU A 172 -15.71 0.39 -25.07
N ALA A 173 -15.42 1.59 -25.59
CA ALA A 173 -14.21 2.34 -25.26
C ALA A 173 -14.11 2.60 -23.76
N TRP A 174 -15.23 2.84 -23.09
CA TRP A 174 -15.29 3.02 -21.65
C TRP A 174 -14.92 1.78 -20.83
N LYS A 175 -15.30 0.57 -21.30
CA LYS A 175 -14.84 -0.69 -20.67
C LYS A 175 -13.33 -0.89 -20.81
N GLY A 176 -12.71 -0.39 -21.89
CA GLY A 176 -11.26 -0.47 -22.12
C GLY A 176 -10.46 0.59 -21.34
N VAL A 177 -10.94 1.83 -21.29
CA VAL A 177 -10.26 2.96 -20.63
C VAL A 177 -10.25 2.83 -19.10
N LEU A 178 -11.26 2.16 -18.50
CA LEU A 178 -11.26 1.85 -17.07
C LEU A 178 -10.29 0.73 -16.67
N GLY A 179 -9.67 0.04 -17.63
CA GLY A 179 -8.74 -1.07 -17.39
C GLY A 179 -7.27 -0.79 -17.78
N SER A 180 -6.96 0.36 -18.39
CA SER A 180 -5.61 0.66 -18.89
C SER A 180 -5.23 2.11 -18.63
N ALA A 181 -4.06 2.32 -18.04
CA ALA A 181 -3.51 3.63 -17.68
C ALA A 181 -3.12 4.51 -18.90
N ASP A 182 -3.09 3.94 -20.11
CA ASP A 182 -2.56 4.60 -21.31
C ASP A 182 -3.64 5.20 -22.24
N GLY A 183 -4.92 5.15 -21.85
CA GLY A 183 -6.05 5.52 -22.72
C GLY A 183 -6.35 7.03 -22.89
N VAL A 184 -5.52 7.92 -22.36
CA VAL A 184 -5.83 9.38 -22.25
C VAL A 184 -5.54 10.17 -23.54
N SER A 185 -4.81 9.59 -24.50
CA SER A 185 -4.27 10.30 -25.67
C SER A 185 -5.27 10.56 -26.82
N ALA A 186 -6.54 10.14 -26.71
CA ALA A 186 -7.51 10.23 -27.82
C ALA A 186 -8.62 11.30 -27.66
N PHE A 187 -8.53 12.20 -26.68
CA PHE A 187 -9.53 13.26 -26.48
C PHE A 187 -9.11 14.56 -27.22
N GLY A 188 -9.50 14.66 -28.49
CA GLY A 188 -9.37 15.91 -29.24
C GLY A 188 -10.33 16.99 -28.71
N ILE A 189 -9.78 18.00 -28.03
CA ILE A 189 -10.53 19.16 -27.53
C ILE A 189 -10.89 20.06 -28.72
N SER A 190 -12.02 19.80 -29.36
CA SER A 190 -12.58 20.66 -30.41
C SER A 190 -13.45 21.76 -29.78
N SER A 191 -13.14 23.02 -30.06
CA SER A 191 -13.64 24.25 -29.43
C SER A 191 -15.07 24.68 -29.82
N ARG A 192 -15.95 23.77 -30.27
CA ARG A 192 -17.36 24.12 -30.54
C ARG A 192 -18.24 23.85 -29.32
N SER A 193 -18.70 24.94 -28.70
CA SER A 193 -19.33 25.00 -27.37
C SER A 193 -20.67 24.27 -27.34
N LEU A 194 -20.78 23.28 -26.44
CA LEU A 194 -22.05 22.93 -25.82
C LEU A 194 -22.42 24.11 -24.91
N ASP A 195 -23.71 24.44 -24.78
CA ASP A 195 -24.14 25.44 -23.80
C ASP A 195 -23.77 24.95 -22.40
N GLU A 196 -23.26 25.83 -21.54
CA GLU A 196 -22.74 25.47 -20.22
C GLU A 196 -23.78 24.73 -19.37
N GLU A 197 -25.06 25.15 -19.43
CA GLU A 197 -26.17 24.47 -18.76
C GLU A 197 -26.37 23.03 -19.25
N THR A 198 -26.23 22.81 -20.57
CA THR A 198 -26.34 21.45 -21.14
C THR A 198 -25.14 20.58 -20.73
N ALA A 199 -23.95 21.17 -20.61
CA ALA A 199 -22.78 20.47 -20.11
C ALA A 199 -22.95 20.11 -18.63
N GLN A 200 -23.50 20.99 -17.80
CA GLN A 200 -23.77 20.73 -16.39
C GLN A 200 -24.83 19.63 -16.18
N ASN A 201 -25.86 19.58 -17.02
CA ASN A 201 -26.87 18.51 -16.99
C ASN A 201 -26.32 17.12 -17.35
N LEU A 202 -25.15 17.05 -18.00
CA LEU A 202 -24.47 15.80 -18.35
C LEU A 202 -23.57 15.26 -17.23
N ARG A 203 -23.50 15.94 -16.08
CA ARG A 203 -22.74 15.46 -14.93
C ARG A 203 -23.27 14.11 -14.44
N PRO A 204 -22.37 13.18 -14.07
CA PRO A 204 -22.79 11.85 -13.65
C PRO A 204 -23.45 11.90 -12.28
N LYS A 205 -24.52 11.13 -12.12
CA LYS A 205 -25.23 10.98 -10.84
C LYS A 205 -24.51 10.01 -9.93
N ILE A 206 -24.49 10.29 -8.63
CA ILE A 206 -23.84 9.43 -7.63
C ILE A 206 -24.43 8.00 -7.64
N SER A 207 -25.74 7.87 -7.88
CA SER A 207 -26.45 6.59 -7.94
C SER A 207 -25.89 5.61 -8.96
N TRP A 208 -25.35 6.11 -10.08
CA TRP A 208 -24.70 5.26 -11.08
C TRP A 208 -23.41 4.64 -10.55
N PHE A 209 -22.59 5.42 -9.84
CA PHE A 209 -21.36 4.92 -9.20
C PHE A 209 -21.65 3.93 -8.07
N LEU A 210 -22.70 4.18 -7.29
CA LEU A 210 -23.11 3.33 -6.17
C LEU A 210 -23.63 1.97 -6.66
N LYS A 211 -24.40 1.94 -7.75
CA LYS A 211 -24.95 0.71 -8.33
C LYS A 211 -23.86 -0.23 -8.89
N HIS A 212 -22.73 0.33 -9.32
CA HIS A 212 -21.62 -0.43 -9.90
C HIS A 212 -20.46 -0.67 -8.93
N ALA A 213 -20.53 -0.13 -7.71
CA ALA A 213 -19.61 -0.48 -6.65
C ALA A 213 -20.05 -1.83 -6.04
N HIS A 214 -19.31 -2.91 -6.31
CA HIS A 214 -19.54 -4.25 -5.74
C HIS A 214 -19.32 -4.33 -4.20
N ARG A 215 -19.26 -3.20 -3.49
CA ARG A 215 -19.06 -3.15 -2.04
C ARG A 215 -20.30 -2.59 -1.38
N SER A 216 -20.74 -3.29 -0.33
CA SER A 216 -21.73 -2.85 0.64
C SER A 216 -21.42 -1.43 1.10
N PHE A 217 -22.14 -0.47 0.54
CA PHE A 217 -22.17 0.89 1.07
C PHE A 217 -22.88 0.83 2.43
N ASP A 218 -22.35 1.55 3.41
CA ASP A 218 -23.05 1.73 4.67
C ASP A 218 -24.39 2.40 4.39
N ARG A 219 -25.46 1.73 4.85
CA ARG A 219 -26.86 2.13 4.64
C ARG A 219 -27.14 3.55 5.15
N GLU A 220 -26.28 4.06 6.03
CA GLU A 220 -26.31 5.43 6.54
C GLU A 220 -25.76 6.46 5.54
N GLU A 221 -24.70 6.14 4.77
CA GLU A 221 -24.20 7.06 3.73
C GLU A 221 -25.26 7.26 2.63
N LEU A 222 -26.06 6.23 2.34
CA LEU A 222 -27.15 6.29 1.35
C LEU A 222 -28.36 7.11 1.80
N LYS A 223 -28.60 7.24 3.11
CA LYS A 223 -29.72 8.04 3.66
C LYS A 223 -29.46 9.54 3.60
N ASN A 224 -28.19 9.95 3.58
CA ASN A 224 -27.78 11.35 3.55
C ASN A 224 -27.57 11.89 2.13
N ILE A 225 -27.77 11.05 1.10
CA ILE A 225 -27.64 11.45 -0.31
C ILE A 225 -28.95 12.11 -0.74
N GLY A 226 -28.87 13.39 -1.09
CA GLY A 226 -30.01 14.16 -1.54
C GLY A 226 -30.55 13.67 -2.89
N PRO A 227 -31.82 13.99 -3.23
CA PRO A 227 -32.47 13.54 -4.47
C PRO A 227 -31.84 14.06 -5.78
N SER A 228 -30.86 14.97 -5.73
CA SER A 228 -30.20 15.57 -6.90
C SER A 228 -28.67 15.48 -6.88
N ASP A 229 -28.09 14.42 -6.31
CA ASP A 229 -26.63 14.40 -6.07
C ASP A 229 -25.79 14.12 -7.32
N ASP A 230 -25.28 15.22 -7.88
CA ASP A 230 -24.10 15.28 -8.73
C ASP A 230 -22.92 14.57 -8.03
N ALA A 231 -22.35 13.55 -8.69
CA ALA A 231 -21.24 12.79 -8.14
C ALA A 231 -20.00 13.66 -7.94
N ILE A 232 -19.79 14.66 -8.79
CA ILE A 232 -18.65 15.59 -8.67
C ILE A 232 -18.82 16.45 -7.41
N GLY A 233 -20.01 17.03 -7.22
CA GLY A 233 -20.35 17.80 -6.02
C GLY A 233 -20.18 16.98 -4.73
N TYR A 234 -20.76 15.78 -4.69
CA TYR A 234 -20.68 14.88 -3.54
C TYR A 234 -19.24 14.54 -3.15
N TYR A 235 -18.40 14.09 -4.11
CA TYR A 235 -17.02 13.71 -3.78
C TYR A 235 -16.15 14.91 -3.44
N THR A 236 -16.45 16.10 -3.97
CA THR A 236 -15.76 17.35 -3.61
C THR A 236 -16.04 17.72 -2.16
N GLU A 237 -17.31 17.69 -1.73
CA GLU A 237 -17.68 17.95 -0.33
C GLU A 237 -17.09 16.90 0.62
N LYS A 238 -17.15 15.62 0.24
CA LYS A 238 -16.55 14.52 1.00
C LYS A 238 -15.03 14.69 1.16
N LEU A 239 -14.34 15.13 0.11
CA LEU A 239 -12.90 15.39 0.15
C LEU A 239 -12.56 16.57 1.06
N ASN A 240 -13.36 17.63 1.05
CA ASN A 240 -13.20 18.77 1.95
C ASN A 240 -13.38 18.35 3.42
N LYS A 241 -14.43 17.59 3.74
CA LYS A 241 -14.67 17.03 5.08
C LYS A 241 -13.50 16.15 5.54
N LEU A 242 -13.06 15.21 4.71
CA LEU A 242 -11.92 14.34 5.03
C LEU A 242 -10.62 15.12 5.20
N THR A 243 -10.40 16.17 4.41
CA THR A 243 -9.21 17.02 4.52
C THR A 243 -9.23 17.82 5.83
N ALA A 244 -10.40 18.32 6.25
CA ALA A 244 -10.56 18.96 7.55
C ALA A 244 -10.31 17.99 8.71
N LEU A 245 -10.84 16.77 8.64
CA LEU A 245 -10.61 15.72 9.65
C LEU A 245 -9.13 15.32 9.73
N VAL A 246 -8.46 15.11 8.59
CA VAL A 246 -7.01 14.81 8.58
C VAL A 246 -6.20 15.95 9.18
N ARG A 247 -6.57 17.22 8.90
CA ARG A 247 -5.91 18.38 9.50
C ARG A 247 -6.12 18.41 11.02
N HIS A 248 -7.34 18.17 11.47
CA HIS A 248 -7.67 18.10 12.89
C HIS A 248 -6.89 17.01 13.61
N GLU A 249 -6.88 15.78 13.07
CA GLU A 249 -6.12 14.66 13.67
C GLU A 249 -4.61 14.90 13.66
N ARG A 250 -4.07 15.54 12.61
CA ARG A 250 -2.64 15.93 12.60
C ARG A 250 -2.34 16.94 13.69
N ILE A 251 -3.15 17.99 13.81
CA ILE A 251 -2.98 19.00 14.85
C ILE A 251 -3.14 18.35 16.23
N ALA A 252 -4.15 17.50 16.42
CA ALA A 252 -4.33 16.75 17.67
C ALA A 252 -3.11 15.88 17.99
N ALA A 253 -2.50 15.22 16.99
CA ALA A 253 -1.27 14.45 17.18
C ALA A 253 -0.06 15.32 17.57
N PHE A 254 0.05 16.54 17.02
CA PHE A 254 1.09 17.51 17.39
C PHE A 254 0.81 18.23 18.72
N GLU A 255 -0.44 18.52 19.05
CA GLU A 255 -0.82 19.18 20.31
C GLU A 255 -0.75 18.20 21.48
N THR A 256 -1.01 16.92 21.24
CA THR A 256 -0.72 15.88 22.22
C THR A 256 0.78 15.71 22.48
N GLU A 257 1.64 16.09 21.53
CA GLU A 257 3.08 16.24 21.74
C GLU A 257 3.40 17.34 22.79
N ASN A 258 2.62 18.43 22.80
CA ASN A 258 2.80 19.58 23.71
C ASN A 258 2.02 19.46 25.05
N VAL A 259 0.91 18.73 25.07
CA VAL A 259 0.03 18.52 26.24
C VAL A 259 0.34 17.20 26.96
N ALA A 260 1.27 16.38 26.47
CA ALA A 260 1.77 15.16 27.12
C ALA A 260 2.65 15.43 28.37
N LYS A 261 2.29 16.43 29.19
CA LYS A 261 2.75 16.49 30.57
C LYS A 261 1.94 15.61 31.51
N ASP A 262 0.65 15.29 31.26
CA ASP A 262 -0.13 14.57 32.29
C ASP A 262 -1.19 13.52 31.88
N SER A 263 -1.71 13.46 30.64
CA SER A 263 -2.93 12.64 30.40
C SER A 263 -2.93 11.63 29.25
N LEU A 264 -1.97 11.63 28.31
CA LEU A 264 -1.80 10.51 27.36
C LEU A 264 -0.99 9.37 27.96
N LYS A 265 -1.65 8.79 28.95
CA LYS A 265 -1.37 7.51 29.57
C LYS A 265 -1.31 6.40 28.51
N ALA A 266 -0.12 5.81 28.39
CA ALA A 266 0.08 4.42 28.79
C ALA A 266 -0.37 3.25 27.88
N SER A 267 -0.33 3.37 26.55
CA SER A 267 -0.35 2.15 25.71
C SER A 267 1.04 1.74 25.22
N ASN A 268 1.89 2.70 24.86
CA ASN A 268 3.01 2.38 23.99
C ASN A 268 4.14 1.71 24.78
N ARG A 269 4.37 0.44 24.46
CA ARG A 269 5.44 -0.38 25.01
C ARG A 269 6.64 -0.43 24.07
N SER A 270 6.50 0.11 22.86
CA SER A 270 7.49 0.07 21.79
C SER A 270 8.12 1.44 21.53
N ALA A 271 9.41 1.44 21.17
CA ALA A 271 10.11 2.58 20.59
C ALA A 271 11.16 2.09 19.60
N PHE A 272 11.49 2.94 18.64
CA PHE A 272 12.69 2.79 17.83
C PHE A 272 13.77 3.69 18.38
N VAL A 273 14.94 3.12 18.68
CA VAL A 273 16.11 3.86 19.16
C VAL A 273 17.21 3.73 18.14
N THR A 274 17.64 4.85 17.59
CA THR A 274 18.71 4.96 16.60
C THR A 274 20.00 5.35 17.30
N PHE A 275 21.02 4.50 17.26
CA PHE A 275 22.34 4.80 17.77
C PHE A 275 23.21 5.51 16.73
N LYS A 276 24.20 6.30 17.18
CA LYS A 276 25.16 6.91 16.25
C LYS A 276 26.06 5.88 15.56
N THR A 277 26.35 4.78 16.24
CA THR A 277 27.20 3.71 15.73
C THR A 277 26.44 2.38 15.68
N GLN A 278 26.76 1.56 14.69
CA GLN A 278 26.18 0.21 14.58
C GLN A 278 26.63 -0.71 15.72
N ARG A 279 27.85 -0.51 16.24
CA ARG A 279 28.37 -1.29 17.36
C ARG A 279 27.56 -1.10 18.64
N SER A 280 26.98 0.08 18.85
CA SER A 280 26.09 0.34 19.99
C SER A 280 24.70 -0.27 19.82
N ALA A 281 24.29 -0.56 18.58
CA ALA A 281 23.00 -1.18 18.27
C ALA A 281 23.04 -2.72 18.30
N GLN A 282 24.24 -3.32 18.21
CA GLN A 282 24.49 -4.77 18.26
C GLN A 282 24.69 -5.24 19.70
#